data_AF-A0A940LWB8-F1
#
_entry.id   AF-A0A940LWB8-F1
#
_cell.length_a   1.000
_cell.length_b   1.000
_cell.length_c   1.000
_cell.angle_alpha   90.00
_cell.angle_beta   90.00
_cell.angle_gamma   90.00
#
_symmetry.space_group_name_H-M   'P 1'
#
loop_
_entity.id
_entity.type
_entity.pdbx_description
1 polymer ?
#
loop_
_entity_poly.entity_id
_entity_poly.type
_entity_poly.pdbx_seq_one_letter_code
_entity_poly.pdbx_strand_id
1 'polypeptide(L)'
;MTKFGMMLRGAGVAALLATTAMASPAMAQSREDRARVAIGEARAKIDAAVKTGATGEVPTLVAQAQDALRSAEEQFHRDHNATAIDEAHRASLLADQALGLAERNKTEAAQTAEADRVSAEAAAQSAQANAEAERLQRENAEAAAQSAQVSAADASARAEAAEAKASTASADAAAARAELAARPAATTTEVTTTTQPVARTYSVKKSTTTVRRAPAKKKASTTTRVVTPATTTTTTVKTQQQP
;
A
#
# COMPACT_ATOMS: atom_id res chain seq x y z
N MET A 1 -12.28 -29.62 -12.46
CA MET A 1 -12.80 -28.50 -13.27
C MET A 1 -12.04 -27.28 -12.77
N THR A 2 -11.06 -26.65 -13.45
CA THR A 2 -10.91 -26.19 -14.84
C THR A 2 -9.39 -25.99 -15.07
N LYS A 3 -8.75 -26.77 -15.95
CA LYS A 3 -8.08 -26.36 -17.21
C LYS A 3 -7.30 -25.02 -17.19
N PHE A 4 -5.95 -25.11 -17.22
CA PHE A 4 -5.01 -24.31 -18.02
C PHE A 4 -3.72 -25.15 -18.11
N GLY A 5 -3.23 -25.66 -19.25
CA GLY A 5 -3.35 -25.17 -20.62
C GLY A 5 -2.07 -24.48 -21.09
N MET A 6 -0.88 -24.95 -20.70
CA MET A 6 0.40 -24.36 -21.10
C MET A 6 0.86 -24.98 -22.44
N MET A 7 0.35 -24.43 -23.55
CA MET A 7 0.92 -24.66 -24.87
C MET A 7 2.15 -23.78 -25.04
N LEU A 8 3.34 -24.38 -24.88
CA LEU A 8 4.60 -23.83 -25.36
C LEU A 8 4.76 -24.22 -26.84
N ARG A 9 4.30 -23.33 -27.73
CA ARG A 9 4.53 -23.40 -29.17
C ARG A 9 4.79 -22.00 -29.73
N GLY A 10 6.02 -21.79 -30.19
CA GLY A 10 6.50 -20.66 -30.97
C GLY A 10 7.94 -20.99 -31.37
N ALA A 11 8.13 -21.95 -32.27
CA ALA A 11 8.20 -21.75 -33.72
C ALA A 11 9.44 -20.94 -34.09
N GLY A 12 10.44 -21.67 -34.59
CA GLY A 12 11.70 -21.13 -35.06
C GLY A 12 11.54 -20.11 -36.18
N VAL A 13 12.42 -19.11 -36.14
CA VAL A 13 12.73 -18.29 -37.29
C VAL A 13 13.92 -18.94 -37.98
N ALA A 14 13.65 -19.43 -39.18
CA ALA A 14 14.61 -19.96 -40.12
C ALA A 14 15.75 -18.97 -40.37
N ALA A 15 16.99 -19.39 -40.09
CA ALA A 15 18.18 -18.79 -40.66
C ALA A 15 18.27 -19.20 -42.14
N LEU A 16 17.46 -18.55 -42.98
CA LEU A 16 17.56 -18.64 -44.42
C LEU A 16 17.73 -17.22 -44.97
N LEU A 17 18.88 -17.00 -45.62
CA LEU A 17 19.18 -16.02 -46.69
C LEU A 17 20.49 -15.23 -46.47
N ALA A 18 21.26 -15.21 -47.57
CA ALA A 18 22.47 -14.43 -47.85
C ALA A 18 23.78 -15.01 -47.28
N THR A 19 24.46 -15.98 -47.90
CA THR A 19 25.11 -15.87 -49.23
C THR A 19 25.60 -14.46 -49.57
N THR A 20 26.48 -13.89 -48.74
CA THR A 20 27.44 -12.86 -49.19
C THR A 20 28.75 -13.53 -49.61
N ALA A 21 28.65 -14.41 -50.60
CA ALA A 21 29.74 -14.67 -51.53
C ALA A 21 29.46 -13.80 -52.76
N MET A 22 29.92 -12.55 -52.73
CA MET A 22 30.15 -11.72 -53.91
C MET A 22 31.53 -11.12 -53.67
N ALA A 23 32.58 -11.88 -54.01
CA ALA A 23 33.28 -11.69 -55.27
C ALA A 23 33.98 -10.33 -55.30
N SER A 24 35.23 -10.29 -54.84
CA SER A 24 36.19 -9.27 -55.25
C SER A 24 36.40 -9.40 -56.77
N PRO A 25 36.08 -8.39 -57.60
CA PRO A 25 36.58 -8.35 -58.96
C PRO A 25 37.85 -7.49 -58.93
N ALA A 26 38.94 -8.05 -58.41
CA ALA A 26 40.27 -7.53 -58.71
C ALA A 26 40.70 -8.08 -60.09
N MET A 27 39.91 -7.83 -61.13
CA MET A 27 40.25 -8.12 -62.53
C MET A 27 39.57 -7.09 -63.44
N ALA A 28 40.28 -6.00 -63.71
CA ALA A 28 40.05 -5.02 -64.78
C ALA A 28 38.66 -4.33 -64.87
N GLN A 29 37.99 -4.01 -63.77
CA GLN A 29 36.89 -3.02 -63.79
C GLN A 29 37.48 -1.63 -64.07
N SER A 30 36.92 -0.90 -65.04
CA SER A 30 37.37 0.46 -65.34
C SER A 30 37.18 1.36 -64.11
N ARG A 31 37.98 2.43 -63.98
CA ARG A 31 37.80 3.40 -62.87
C ARG A 31 36.40 4.03 -62.90
N GLU A 32 35.82 4.15 -64.08
CA GLU A 32 34.47 4.66 -64.28
C GLU A 32 33.41 3.70 -63.71
N ASP A 33 33.51 2.40 -63.99
CA ASP A 33 32.60 1.39 -63.43
C ASP A 33 32.64 1.38 -61.90
N ARG A 34 33.85 1.50 -61.33
CA ARG A 34 34.04 1.60 -59.88
C ARG A 34 33.39 2.85 -59.30
N ALA A 35 33.49 3.99 -59.98
CA ALA A 35 32.85 5.23 -59.54
C ALA A 35 31.32 5.12 -59.58
N ARG A 36 30.74 4.52 -60.64
CA ARG A 36 29.29 4.27 -60.72
C ARG A 36 28.80 3.37 -59.58
N VAL A 37 29.53 2.31 -59.28
CA VAL A 37 29.20 1.40 -58.17
C VAL A 37 29.27 2.13 -56.82
N ALA A 38 30.33 2.91 -56.57
CA ALA A 38 30.49 3.65 -55.32
C ALA A 38 29.40 4.72 -55.12
N ILE A 39 29.05 5.48 -56.16
CA ILE A 39 27.96 6.46 -56.12
C ILE A 39 26.61 5.77 -55.88
N GLY A 40 26.38 4.64 -56.55
CA GLY A 40 25.17 3.83 -56.35
C GLY A 40 25.03 3.32 -54.91
N GLU A 41 26.12 2.82 -54.32
CA GLU A 41 26.15 2.39 -52.92
C GLU A 41 25.86 3.55 -51.97
N ALA A 42 26.57 4.68 -52.15
CA ALA A 42 26.38 5.87 -51.32
C ALA A 42 24.93 6.36 -51.36
N ARG A 43 24.32 6.39 -52.55
CA ARG A 43 22.91 6.76 -52.72
C ARG A 43 21.96 5.82 -52.00
N ALA A 44 22.20 4.51 -52.08
CA ALA A 44 21.39 3.51 -51.38
C ALA A 44 21.48 3.67 -49.85
N LYS A 45 22.69 3.91 -49.32
CA LYS A 45 22.91 4.16 -47.88
C LYS A 45 22.25 5.44 -47.41
N ILE A 46 22.34 6.53 -48.18
CA ILE A 46 21.67 7.79 -47.87
C ILE A 46 20.15 7.62 -47.86
N ASP A 47 19.58 6.92 -48.84
CA ASP A 47 18.14 6.64 -48.87
C ASP A 47 17.69 5.80 -47.67
N ALA A 48 18.47 4.79 -47.30
CA ALA A 48 18.24 4.02 -46.07
C ALA A 48 18.28 4.93 -44.82
N ALA A 49 19.27 5.82 -44.70
CA ALA A 49 19.39 6.76 -43.59
C ALA A 49 18.20 7.72 -43.50
N VAL A 50 17.75 8.26 -44.65
CA VAL A 50 16.55 9.12 -44.73
C VAL A 50 15.30 8.36 -44.30
N LYS A 51 15.12 7.12 -44.78
CA LYS A 51 13.94 6.29 -44.48
C LYS A 51 13.87 5.88 -43.02
N THR A 52 15.01 5.68 -42.36
CA THR A 52 15.06 5.37 -40.93
C THR A 52 14.56 6.53 -40.06
N GLY A 53 14.60 7.77 -40.57
CA GLY A 53 13.79 8.89 -40.07
C GLY A 53 14.08 9.30 -38.61
N ALA A 54 15.33 9.30 -38.19
CA ALA A 54 15.70 9.61 -36.81
C ALA A 54 15.85 11.12 -36.53
N THR A 55 15.58 11.48 -35.28
CA THR A 55 15.70 12.85 -34.73
C THR A 55 17.12 13.15 -34.25
N GLY A 56 17.39 14.41 -33.92
CA GLY A 56 18.66 14.85 -33.32
C GLY A 56 19.71 15.24 -34.36
N GLU A 57 20.91 14.66 -34.27
CA GLU A 57 22.07 14.97 -35.13
C GLU A 57 22.02 14.27 -36.51
N VAL A 58 21.18 13.24 -36.65
CA VAL A 58 21.04 12.42 -37.87
C VAL A 58 20.70 13.26 -39.12
N PRO A 59 19.76 14.22 -39.10
CA PRO A 59 19.45 15.05 -40.27
C PRO A 59 20.64 15.85 -40.78
N THR A 60 21.51 16.33 -39.88
CA THR A 60 22.73 17.07 -40.25
C THR A 60 23.72 16.18 -40.98
N LEU A 61 23.94 14.95 -40.49
CA LEU A 61 24.82 13.98 -41.15
C LEU A 61 24.28 13.53 -42.51
N VAL A 62 22.97 13.35 -42.63
CA VAL A 62 22.32 13.03 -43.91
C VAL A 62 22.49 14.18 -44.91
N ALA A 63 22.33 15.44 -44.48
CA ALA A 63 22.55 16.60 -45.35
C ALA A 63 24.01 16.67 -45.83
N GLN A 64 24.98 16.46 -44.93
CA GLN A 64 26.40 16.40 -45.30
C GLN A 64 26.71 15.23 -46.26
N ALA A 65 26.09 14.07 -46.06
CA ALA A 65 26.22 12.93 -46.96
C ALA A 65 25.64 13.23 -48.36
N GLN A 66 24.51 13.94 -48.44
CA GLN A 66 23.91 14.37 -49.69
C GLN A 66 24.77 15.39 -50.44
N ASP A 67 25.39 16.33 -49.72
CA ASP A 67 26.31 17.31 -50.31
C ASP A 67 27.59 16.65 -50.85
N ALA A 68 28.13 15.67 -50.13
CA ALA A 68 29.23 14.83 -50.60
C ALA A 68 28.82 14.02 -51.84
N LEU A 69 27.63 13.40 -51.84
CA LEU A 69 27.12 12.66 -53.01
C LEU A 69 26.99 13.56 -54.24
N ARG A 70 26.43 14.77 -54.09
CA ARG A 70 26.33 15.75 -55.20
C ARG A 70 27.72 16.11 -55.75
N SER A 71 28.69 16.31 -54.85
CA SER A 71 30.08 16.59 -55.24
C SER A 71 30.71 15.39 -55.97
N ALA A 72 30.43 14.16 -55.54
CA ALA A 72 30.88 12.94 -56.21
C ALA A 72 30.29 12.80 -57.63
N GLU A 73 29.00 13.07 -57.79
CA GLU A 73 28.31 13.08 -59.10
C GLU A 73 28.90 14.14 -60.04
N GLU A 74 29.17 15.34 -59.53
CA GLU A 74 29.79 16.42 -60.31
C GLU A 74 31.21 16.07 -60.78
N GLN A 75 32.03 15.45 -59.91
CA GLN A 75 33.37 14.98 -60.28
C GLN A 75 33.32 13.83 -61.29
N PHE A 76 32.35 12.93 -61.16
CA PHE A 76 32.13 11.84 -62.10
C PHE A 76 31.77 12.36 -63.50
N HIS A 77 30.89 13.36 -63.58
CA HIS A 77 30.53 14.00 -64.86
C HIS A 77 31.68 14.76 -65.52
N ARG A 78 32.74 15.12 -64.77
CA ARG A 78 33.98 15.74 -65.28
C ARG A 78 35.07 14.71 -65.59
N ASP A 79 34.75 13.43 -65.62
CA ASP A 79 35.69 12.31 -65.79
C ASP A 79 36.77 12.20 -64.68
N HIS A 80 36.58 12.88 -63.54
CA HIS A 80 37.46 12.81 -62.37
C HIS A 80 37.11 11.61 -61.47
N ASN A 81 37.16 10.41 -62.05
CA ASN A 81 36.70 9.16 -61.44
C ASN A 81 37.34 8.85 -60.08
N ALA A 82 38.61 9.19 -59.87
CA ALA A 82 39.28 8.94 -58.58
C ALA A 82 38.69 9.82 -57.45
N THR A 83 38.55 11.12 -57.71
CA THR A 83 37.95 12.07 -56.75
C THR A 83 36.48 11.75 -56.51
N ALA A 84 35.75 11.32 -57.53
CA ALA A 84 34.37 10.87 -57.39
C ALA A 84 34.24 9.66 -56.44
N ILE A 85 35.16 8.68 -56.53
CA ILE A 85 35.18 7.52 -55.64
C ILE A 85 35.45 7.95 -54.18
N ASP A 86 36.43 8.83 -53.96
CA ASP A 86 36.78 9.29 -52.61
C ASP A 86 35.62 10.04 -51.94
N GLU A 87 34.94 10.91 -52.69
CA GLU A 87 33.79 11.65 -52.17
C GLU A 87 32.55 10.75 -51.98
N ALA A 88 32.34 9.75 -52.84
CA ALA A 88 31.30 8.74 -52.65
C ALA A 88 31.54 7.90 -51.40
N HIS A 89 32.79 7.50 -51.11
CA HIS A 89 33.13 6.83 -49.86
C HIS A 89 32.88 7.72 -48.64
N ARG A 90 33.21 9.01 -48.73
CA ARG A 90 32.90 9.98 -47.66
C ARG A 90 31.40 10.07 -47.41
N ALA A 91 30.59 10.14 -48.47
CA ALA A 91 29.13 10.12 -48.39
C ALA A 91 28.61 8.83 -47.72
N SER A 92 29.14 7.66 -48.11
CA SER A 92 28.81 6.38 -47.49
C SER A 92 29.15 6.32 -46.00
N LEU A 93 30.33 6.80 -45.59
CA LEU A 93 30.74 6.83 -44.19
C LEU A 93 29.82 7.72 -43.34
N LEU A 94 29.44 8.89 -43.85
CA LEU A 94 28.48 9.78 -43.19
C LEU A 94 27.09 9.13 -43.07
N ALA A 95 26.63 8.44 -44.10
CA ALA A 95 25.35 7.73 -44.09
C ALA A 95 25.35 6.54 -43.10
N ASP A 96 26.44 5.77 -43.05
CA ASP A 96 26.60 4.67 -42.09
C ASP A 96 26.64 5.20 -40.64
N GLN A 97 27.31 6.34 -40.41
CA GLN A 97 27.30 7.02 -39.11
C GLN A 97 25.89 7.49 -38.72
N ALA A 98 25.17 8.10 -39.68
CA ALA A 98 23.79 8.53 -39.49
C ALA A 98 22.87 7.36 -39.13
N LEU A 99 23.00 6.21 -39.80
CA LEU A 99 22.26 4.99 -39.50
C LEU A 99 22.56 4.45 -38.10
N GLY A 100 23.84 4.40 -37.71
CA GLY A 100 24.25 3.94 -36.37
C GLY A 100 23.68 4.82 -35.25
N LEU A 101 23.68 6.14 -35.43
CA LEU A 101 23.07 7.08 -34.49
C LEU A 101 21.54 6.96 -34.49
N ALA A 102 20.93 6.78 -35.66
CA ALA A 102 19.48 6.60 -35.79
C ALA A 102 18.98 5.38 -35.00
N GLU A 103 19.64 4.22 -35.17
CA GLU A 103 19.29 3.01 -34.44
C GLU A 103 19.55 3.17 -32.93
N ARG A 104 20.65 3.82 -32.53
CA ARG A 104 20.89 4.14 -31.12
C ARG A 104 19.76 4.99 -30.54
N ASN A 105 19.40 6.09 -31.19
CA ASN A 105 18.34 7.00 -30.75
C ASN A 105 17.00 6.26 -30.63
N LYS A 106 16.69 5.37 -31.58
CA LYS A 106 15.47 4.55 -31.55
C LYS A 106 15.47 3.56 -30.38
N THR A 107 16.59 2.90 -30.12
CA THR A 107 16.71 1.98 -28.97
C THR A 107 16.61 2.71 -27.64
N GLU A 108 17.22 3.89 -27.53
CA GLU A 108 17.14 4.74 -26.33
C GLU A 108 15.70 5.21 -26.10
N ALA A 109 15.02 5.73 -27.14
CA ALA A 109 13.63 6.13 -27.05
C ALA A 109 12.70 4.97 -26.64
N ALA A 110 12.95 3.76 -27.14
CA ALA A 110 12.20 2.57 -26.74
C ALA A 110 12.45 2.18 -25.27
N GLN A 111 13.69 2.30 -24.80
CA GLN A 111 14.04 2.04 -23.40
C GLN A 111 13.40 3.07 -22.46
N THR A 112 13.41 4.35 -22.81
CA THR A 112 12.74 5.41 -22.04
C THR A 112 11.24 5.16 -21.98
N ALA A 113 10.60 4.84 -23.11
CA ALA A 113 9.17 4.54 -23.15
C ALA A 113 8.79 3.34 -22.28
N GLU A 114 9.64 2.32 -22.21
CA GLU A 114 9.42 1.16 -21.35
C GLU A 114 9.63 1.51 -19.86
N ALA A 115 10.67 2.28 -19.53
CA ALA A 115 10.89 2.76 -18.17
C ALA A 115 9.71 3.62 -17.67
N ASP A 116 9.15 4.46 -18.53
CA ASP A 116 7.97 5.28 -18.22
C ASP A 116 6.73 4.41 -17.97
N ARG A 117 6.53 3.35 -18.76
CA ARG A 117 5.43 2.39 -18.55
C ARG A 117 5.56 1.67 -17.21
N VAL A 118 6.72 1.11 -16.92
CA VAL A 118 6.98 0.42 -15.64
C VAL A 118 6.76 1.38 -14.46
N SER A 119 7.21 2.63 -14.59
CA SER A 119 7.02 3.65 -13.55
C SER A 119 5.55 4.02 -13.37
N ALA A 120 4.79 4.14 -14.47
CA ALA A 120 3.35 4.40 -14.43
C ALA A 120 2.57 3.24 -13.80
N GLU A 121 2.94 2.00 -14.11
CA GLU A 121 2.34 0.80 -13.52
C GLU A 121 2.62 0.72 -12.01
N ALA A 122 3.86 0.99 -11.59
CA ALA A 122 4.22 1.04 -10.17
C ALA A 122 3.43 2.14 -9.43
N ALA A 123 3.27 3.31 -10.04
CA ALA A 123 2.45 4.38 -9.47
C ALA A 123 0.97 3.96 -9.35
N ALA A 124 0.41 3.31 -10.37
CA ALA A 124 -0.96 2.80 -10.32
C ALA A 124 -1.18 1.74 -9.23
N GLN A 125 -0.23 0.81 -9.07
CA GLN A 125 -0.27 -0.20 -7.99
C GLN A 125 -0.22 0.46 -6.60
N SER A 126 0.64 1.47 -6.42
CA SER A 126 0.73 2.20 -5.14
C SER A 126 -0.57 2.95 -4.82
N ALA A 127 -1.23 3.54 -5.81
CA ALA A 127 -2.50 4.22 -5.62
C ALA A 127 -3.62 3.23 -5.23
N GLN A 128 -3.63 2.03 -5.83
CA GLN A 128 -4.58 0.97 -5.48
C GLN A 128 -4.37 0.48 -4.03
N ALA A 129 -3.13 0.28 -3.61
CA ALA A 129 -2.80 -0.12 -2.24
C ALA A 129 -3.25 0.94 -1.22
N ASN A 130 -3.04 2.23 -1.53
CA ASN A 130 -3.49 3.33 -0.66
C ASN A 130 -5.02 3.39 -0.57
N ALA A 131 -5.73 3.23 -1.69
CA ALA A 131 -7.19 3.21 -1.70
C ALA A 131 -7.78 2.05 -0.87
N GLU A 132 -7.13 0.88 -0.90
CA GLU A 132 -7.52 -0.26 -0.05
C GLU A 132 -7.26 0.01 1.43
N ALA A 133 -6.11 0.59 1.77
CA ALA A 133 -5.80 0.95 3.16
C ALA A 133 -6.81 1.97 3.72
N GLU A 134 -7.20 2.97 2.93
CA GLU A 134 -8.25 3.92 3.31
C GLU A 134 -9.61 3.26 3.50
N ARG A 135 -9.98 2.31 2.64
CA ARG A 135 -11.24 1.57 2.77
C ARG A 135 -11.30 0.80 4.08
N LEU A 136 -10.23 0.07 4.40
CA LEU A 136 -10.11 -0.66 5.67
C LEU A 136 -10.15 0.28 6.87
N GLN A 137 -9.55 1.46 6.77
CA GLN A 137 -9.59 2.45 7.85
C GLN A 137 -11.02 2.97 8.08
N ARG A 138 -11.79 3.24 7.02
CA ARG A 138 -13.19 3.66 7.12
C ARG A 138 -14.06 2.57 7.74
N GLU A 139 -13.91 1.33 7.29
CA GLU A 139 -14.64 0.18 7.84
C GLU A 139 -14.37 0.01 9.35
N ASN A 140 -13.10 0.12 9.76
CA ASN A 140 -12.73 0.05 11.17
C ASN A 140 -13.32 1.21 11.99
N ALA A 141 -13.36 2.43 11.43
CA ALA A 141 -13.98 3.58 12.08
C ALA A 141 -15.50 3.42 12.22
N GLU A 142 -16.17 2.87 11.21
CA GLU A 142 -17.60 2.57 11.23
C GLU A 142 -17.93 1.50 12.26
N ALA A 143 -17.16 0.40 12.30
CA ALA A 143 -17.32 -0.65 13.31
C ALA A 143 -17.12 -0.11 14.74
N ALA A 144 -16.12 0.74 14.94
CA ALA A 144 -15.90 1.42 16.22
C ALA A 144 -17.08 2.32 16.60
N ALA A 145 -17.61 3.11 15.66
CA ALA A 145 -18.77 3.96 15.89
C ALA A 145 -20.03 3.15 16.25
N GLN A 146 -20.30 2.04 15.56
CA GLN A 146 -21.40 1.13 15.89
C GLN A 146 -21.24 0.53 17.29
N SER A 147 -20.04 0.08 17.65
CA SER A 147 -19.78 -0.46 18.99
C SER A 147 -20.01 0.58 20.10
N ALA A 148 -19.66 1.85 19.84
CA ALA A 148 -19.90 2.95 20.75
C ALA A 148 -21.40 3.25 20.90
N GLN A 149 -22.17 3.19 19.79
CA GLN A 149 -23.63 3.36 19.82
C GLN A 149 -24.32 2.27 20.64
N VAL A 150 -23.95 1.00 20.45
CA VAL A 150 -24.49 -0.12 21.24
C VAL A 150 -24.17 0.07 22.72
N SER A 151 -22.92 0.43 23.04
CA SER A 151 -22.50 0.67 24.42
C SER A 151 -23.26 1.83 25.08
N ALA A 152 -23.54 2.89 24.32
CA ALA A 152 -24.33 4.03 24.79
C ALA A 152 -25.81 3.66 25.02
N ALA A 153 -26.40 2.85 24.14
CA ALA A 153 -27.76 2.34 24.31
C ALA A 153 -27.87 1.45 25.57
N ASP A 154 -26.92 0.54 25.77
CA ASP A 154 -26.85 -0.33 26.97
C ASP A 154 -26.65 0.47 28.26
N ALA A 155 -25.88 1.56 28.21
CA ALA A 155 -25.72 2.46 29.35
C ALA A 155 -27.03 3.20 29.66
N SER A 156 -27.74 3.68 28.62
CA SER A 156 -29.02 4.39 28.76
C SER A 156 -30.10 3.47 29.34
N ALA A 157 -30.22 2.24 28.83
CA ALA A 157 -31.16 1.25 29.35
C ALA A 157 -30.91 0.90 30.82
N ARG A 158 -29.63 0.82 31.24
CA ARG A 158 -29.28 0.61 32.65
C ARG A 158 -29.61 1.81 33.53
N ALA A 159 -29.47 3.03 33.01
CA ALA A 159 -29.86 4.25 33.73
C ALA A 159 -31.38 4.28 33.95
N GLU A 160 -32.18 4.06 32.89
CA GLU A 160 -33.65 3.98 32.98
C GLU A 160 -34.12 2.90 33.98
N ALA A 161 -33.49 1.72 33.94
CA ALA A 161 -33.81 0.65 34.87
C ALA A 161 -33.44 1.01 36.33
N ALA A 162 -32.38 1.78 36.54
CA ALA A 162 -31.99 2.27 37.87
C ALA A 162 -32.98 3.33 38.38
N GLU A 163 -33.42 4.25 37.51
CA GLU A 163 -34.42 5.27 37.82
C GLU A 163 -35.77 4.65 38.17
N ALA A 164 -36.23 3.66 37.41
CA ALA A 164 -37.46 2.92 37.71
C ALA A 164 -37.40 2.25 39.09
N LYS A 165 -36.28 1.58 39.41
CA LYS A 165 -36.07 0.96 40.73
C LYS A 165 -36.06 1.98 41.86
N ALA A 166 -35.43 3.14 41.64
CA ALA A 166 -35.41 4.22 42.63
C ALA A 166 -36.84 4.76 42.87
N SER A 167 -37.64 4.92 41.81
CA SER A 167 -39.04 5.33 41.92
C SER A 167 -39.87 4.31 42.71
N THR A 168 -39.78 3.02 42.39
CA THR A 168 -40.48 1.96 43.14
C THR A 168 -40.08 1.93 44.61
N ALA A 169 -38.78 1.96 44.90
CA ALA A 169 -38.28 1.98 46.29
C ALA A 169 -38.78 3.22 47.06
N SER A 170 -38.90 4.37 46.39
CA SER A 170 -39.46 5.59 47.01
C SER A 170 -40.94 5.45 47.34
N ALA A 171 -41.72 4.79 46.47
CA ALA A 171 -43.14 4.51 46.68
C ALA A 171 -43.35 3.51 47.82
N ASP A 172 -42.56 2.42 47.86
CA ASP A 172 -42.60 1.43 48.93
C ASP A 172 -42.26 2.07 50.29
N ALA A 173 -41.23 2.93 50.33
CA ALA A 173 -40.88 3.67 51.54
C ALA A 173 -41.97 4.67 51.97
N ALA A 174 -42.73 5.24 51.03
CA ALA A 174 -43.88 6.09 51.35
C ALA A 174 -45.05 5.26 51.91
N ALA A 175 -45.35 4.10 51.31
CA ALA A 175 -46.38 3.17 51.79
C ALA A 175 -46.07 2.65 53.20
N ALA A 176 -44.84 2.21 53.45
CA ALA A 176 -44.40 1.76 54.78
C ALA A 176 -44.54 2.86 55.86
N ARG A 177 -44.28 4.12 55.51
CA ARG A 177 -44.48 5.26 56.42
C ARG A 177 -45.96 5.52 56.70
N ALA A 178 -46.83 5.41 55.70
CA ALA A 178 -48.27 5.56 55.86
C ALA A 178 -48.86 4.46 56.76
N GLU A 179 -48.42 3.21 56.59
CA GLU A 179 -48.82 2.10 57.45
C GLU A 179 -48.40 2.32 58.91
N LEU A 180 -47.19 2.84 59.14
CA LEU A 180 -46.70 3.14 60.49
C LEU A 180 -47.56 4.23 61.17
N ALA A 181 -48.01 5.23 60.42
CA ALA A 181 -48.87 6.30 60.93
C ALA A 181 -50.31 5.83 61.23
N ALA A 182 -50.80 4.79 60.54
CA ALA A 182 -52.14 4.24 60.73
C ALA A 182 -52.23 3.21 61.88
N ARG A 183 -51.10 2.78 62.46
CA ARG A 183 -51.10 1.84 63.59
C ARG A 183 -51.67 2.51 64.85
N PRO A 184 -52.66 1.89 65.53
CA PRO A 184 -53.16 2.40 66.81
C PRO A 184 -52.05 2.38 67.87
N ALA A 185 -52.05 3.38 68.77
CA ALA A 185 -51.05 3.55 69.81
C ALA A 185 -50.89 2.27 70.66
N ALA A 186 -49.83 1.51 70.40
CA ALA A 186 -49.48 0.35 71.21
C ALA A 186 -48.77 0.81 72.48
N THR A 187 -49.09 0.14 73.59
CA THR A 187 -48.47 0.26 74.90
C THR A 187 -46.95 0.13 74.80
N THR A 188 -46.25 1.11 75.37
CA THR A 188 -44.80 1.27 75.31
C THR A 188 -44.13 0.17 76.14
N THR A 189 -43.45 -0.77 75.49
CA THR A 189 -42.50 -1.69 76.17
C THR A 189 -41.10 -1.08 76.07
N GLU A 190 -40.54 -0.64 77.19
CA GLU A 190 -39.14 -0.20 77.26
C GLU A 190 -38.21 -1.39 77.07
N VAL A 191 -37.51 -1.44 75.94
CA VAL A 191 -36.42 -2.38 75.69
C VAL A 191 -35.10 -1.64 75.84
N THR A 192 -34.43 -1.82 76.97
CA THR A 192 -33.07 -1.31 77.17
C THR A 192 -32.09 -2.20 76.41
N THR A 193 -31.42 -1.66 75.38
CA THR A 193 -30.39 -2.37 74.62
C THR A 193 -29.02 -1.88 75.07
N THR A 194 -28.25 -2.74 75.75
CA THR A 194 -26.86 -2.46 76.13
C THR A 194 -25.94 -3.13 75.13
N THR A 195 -25.13 -2.35 74.41
CA THR A 195 -24.13 -2.86 73.46
C THR A 195 -22.76 -2.89 74.12
N GLN A 196 -22.15 -4.06 74.27
CA GLN A 196 -20.74 -4.21 74.67
C GLN A 196 -19.90 -4.65 73.47
N PRO A 197 -18.85 -3.91 73.06
CA PRO A 197 -17.94 -4.36 72.03
C PRO A 197 -16.99 -5.42 72.60
N VAL A 198 -17.02 -6.64 72.04
CA VAL A 198 -16.00 -7.66 72.31
C VAL A 198 -15.08 -7.77 71.10
N ALA A 199 -13.84 -7.33 71.26
CA ALA A 199 -12.82 -7.47 70.22
C ALA A 199 -12.38 -8.93 70.11
N ARG A 200 -12.59 -9.57 68.95
CA ARG A 200 -11.94 -10.83 68.59
C ARG A 200 -11.03 -10.60 67.38
N THR A 201 -9.74 -10.79 67.61
CA THR A 201 -8.70 -10.81 66.57
C THR A 201 -8.57 -12.20 65.98
N TYR A 202 -8.72 -12.33 64.67
CA TYR A 202 -8.34 -13.54 63.92
C TYR A 202 -7.22 -13.19 62.94
N SER A 203 -6.14 -13.98 62.96
CA SER A 203 -5.02 -13.85 62.03
C SER A 203 -5.30 -14.66 60.76
N VAL A 204 -5.44 -13.98 59.62
CA VAL A 204 -5.59 -14.65 58.31
C VAL A 204 -4.22 -14.75 57.66
N LYS A 205 -3.70 -15.98 57.48
CA LYS A 205 -2.50 -16.23 56.66
C LYS A 205 -2.84 -16.01 55.18
N LYS A 206 -2.16 -15.04 54.53
CA LYS A 206 -2.17 -14.89 53.07
C LYS A 206 -1.11 -15.80 52.46
N SER A 207 -1.50 -16.73 51.58
CA SER A 207 -0.58 -17.36 50.63
C SER A 207 -0.47 -16.47 49.39
N THR A 208 0.75 -16.14 48.99
CA THR A 208 1.03 -15.39 47.76
C THR A 208 1.54 -16.38 46.72
N THR A 209 0.77 -16.62 45.67
CA THR A 209 1.21 -17.43 44.52
C THR A 209 1.91 -16.51 43.52
N THR A 210 3.22 -16.66 43.39
CA THR A 210 4.05 -15.88 42.47
C THR A 210 4.00 -16.52 41.07
N VAL A 211 3.35 -15.87 40.11
CA VAL A 211 3.45 -16.24 38.68
C VAL A 211 4.52 -15.36 38.04
N ARG A 212 5.63 -15.96 37.60
CA ARG A 212 6.67 -15.27 36.83
C ARG A 212 6.26 -15.16 35.36
N ARG A 213 5.96 -13.94 34.90
CA ARG A 213 6.07 -13.54 33.48
C ARG A 213 6.59 -12.10 33.37
N ALA A 214 7.31 -11.85 32.27
CA ALA A 214 8.21 -10.74 31.95
C ALA A 214 7.62 -9.31 32.08
N PRO A 215 8.47 -8.25 32.16
CA PRO A 215 8.06 -6.96 32.71
C PRO A 215 7.29 -6.09 31.71
N ALA A 216 6.01 -5.86 31.99
CA ALA A 216 5.27 -4.70 31.49
C ALA A 216 4.89 -3.82 32.69
N LYS A 217 5.26 -2.53 32.62
CA LYS A 217 5.01 -1.52 33.66
C LYS A 217 3.52 -1.51 34.04
N LYS A 218 3.18 -1.86 35.28
CA LYS A 218 1.82 -1.68 35.83
C LYS A 218 1.86 -0.84 37.10
N LYS A 219 1.00 0.18 37.11
CA LYS A 219 0.73 1.06 38.26
C LYS A 219 0.10 0.24 39.38
N ALA A 220 0.56 0.46 40.61
CA ALA A 220 0.02 -0.17 41.81
C ALA A 220 -1.41 0.31 42.07
N SER A 221 -2.36 -0.62 42.11
CA SER A 221 -3.72 -0.39 42.60
C SER A 221 -3.78 -0.82 44.06
N THR A 222 -3.89 0.14 44.97
CA THR A 222 -4.09 -0.11 46.40
C THR A 222 -5.57 -0.31 46.66
N THR A 223 -5.98 -1.55 46.90
CA THR A 223 -7.36 -1.86 47.36
C THR A 223 -7.36 -1.97 48.88
N THR A 224 -7.97 -1.00 49.55
CA THR A 224 -8.25 -1.03 50.99
C THR A 224 -9.52 -1.85 51.23
N ARG A 225 -9.41 -2.95 51.99
CA ARG A 225 -10.57 -3.76 52.40
C ARG A 225 -11.01 -3.32 53.80
N VAL A 226 -12.23 -2.80 53.92
CA VAL A 226 -12.90 -2.55 55.20
C VAL A 226 -13.36 -3.90 55.77
N VAL A 227 -13.01 -4.17 57.03
CA VAL A 227 -13.43 -5.36 57.78
C VAL A 227 -14.62 -4.97 58.65
N THR A 228 -15.77 -5.62 58.45
CA THR A 228 -16.96 -5.45 59.30
C THR A 228 -16.82 -6.33 60.55
N PRO A 229 -17.03 -5.81 61.77
CA PRO A 229 -17.03 -6.62 62.98
C PRO A 229 -18.29 -7.49 63.08
N ALA A 230 -18.13 -8.72 63.58
CA ALA A 230 -19.23 -9.61 63.92
C ALA A 230 -19.91 -9.14 65.22
N THR A 231 -21.24 -9.09 65.23
CA THR A 231 -22.05 -8.66 66.38
C THR A 231 -22.81 -9.86 66.93
N THR A 232 -22.76 -10.09 68.24
CA THR A 232 -23.63 -11.06 68.92
C THR A 232 -24.70 -10.29 69.68
N THR A 233 -25.96 -10.59 69.40
CA THR A 233 -27.12 -9.97 70.05
C THR A 233 -27.63 -10.86 71.17
N THR A 234 -27.78 -10.31 72.37
CA THR A 234 -28.47 -10.97 73.49
C THR A 234 -29.68 -10.14 73.86
N THR A 235 -30.87 -10.73 73.79
CA THR A 235 -32.14 -10.07 74.11
C THR A 235 -32.62 -10.52 75.48
N THR A 236 -32.85 -9.59 76.41
CA THR A 236 -33.53 -9.85 77.67
C THR A 236 -34.85 -9.10 77.68
N VAL A 237 -35.96 -9.83 77.80
CA VAL A 237 -37.31 -9.26 77.84
C VAL A 237 -37.77 -9.20 79.28
N LYS A 238 -38.12 -8.01 79.78
CA LYS A 238 -38.85 -7.82 81.03
C LYS A 238 -40.23 -7.27 80.71
N THR A 239 -41.27 -8.02 81.05
CA THR A 239 -42.66 -7.58 80.95
C THR A 239 -43.08 -6.97 82.27
N GLN A 240 -43.39 -5.67 82.29
CA GLN A 240 -44.05 -5.03 83.43
C GLN A 240 -45.51 -4.79 83.07
N GLN A 241 -46.42 -5.36 83.85
CA GLN A 241 -47.86 -5.17 83.73
C GLN A 241 -48.23 -3.97 84.63
N GLN A 242 -48.67 -2.87 84.02
CA GLN A 242 -49.25 -1.75 84.78
C GLN A 242 -50.69 -2.12 85.21
N PRO A 243 -51.12 -1.75 86.43
CA PRO A 243 -52.46 -2.03 86.93
C PRO A 243 -53.56 -1.27 86.19
#